data_AF-A0A5C7MV40-F1
#
_entry.id   AF-A0A5C7MV40-F1
#
_cell.length_a   1.000
_cell.length_b   1.000
_cell.length_c   1.000
_cell.angle_alpha   90.00
_cell.angle_beta   90.00
_cell.angle_gamma   90.00
#
_symmetry.space_group_name_H-M   'P 1'
#
loop_
_entity.id
_entity.type
_entity.pdbx_description
1 polymer ?
#
loop_
_entity_poly.entity_id
_entity_poly.type
_entity_poly.pdbx_seq_one_letter_code
_entity_poly.pdbx_strand_id
1 'polypeptide(L)' 'MNQRESPRALSAQQPIGVFDSGVGGLTVAQAVMARLPHERLVYLGDTARVPYGTRSQSTVLRYSRN' A
#
# COMPACT_ATOMS: atom_id res chain seq x y z
N MET A 1 -16.86 0.13 -27.63
CA MET A 1 -17.27 1.01 -26.51
C MET A 1 -16.48 0.59 -25.27
N ASN A 2 -15.21 1.01 -25.16
CA ASN A 2 -14.37 0.69 -24.00
C ASN A 2 -14.15 1.98 -23.21
N GLN A 3 -14.98 2.18 -22.19
CA GLN A 3 -14.81 3.20 -21.18
C GLN A 3 -13.56 2.81 -20.37
N ARG A 4 -12.37 3.27 -20.79
CA ARG A 4 -11.21 3.27 -19.89
C ARG A 4 -11.56 4.25 -18.79
N GLU A 5 -11.81 3.76 -17.58
CA GLU A 5 -12.07 4.62 -16.43
C GLU A 5 -10.96 5.65 -16.34
N SER A 6 -11.30 6.93 -16.51
CA SER A 6 -10.37 8.03 -16.30
C SER A 6 -9.86 7.94 -14.87
N PRO A 7 -8.56 8.17 -14.59
CA PRO A 7 -8.06 8.16 -13.21
C PRO A 7 -8.94 9.09 -12.39
N ARG A 8 -9.65 8.55 -11.38
CA ARG A 8 -10.45 9.40 -10.49
C ARG A 8 -9.51 10.48 -9.96
N ALA A 9 -9.87 11.74 -10.16
CA ALA A 9 -9.11 12.85 -9.62
C ALA A 9 -8.93 12.60 -8.12
N LEU A 10 -7.68 12.56 -7.66
CA LEU A 10 -7.39 12.28 -6.26
C LEU A 10 -7.99 13.43 -5.44
N SER A 11 -9.00 13.14 -4.62
CA SER A 11 -9.54 14.16 -3.71
C SER A 11 -8.61 14.28 -2.52
N ALA A 12 -8.41 15.50 -2.02
CA ALA A 12 -7.57 15.77 -0.84
C ALA A 12 -8.06 15.07 0.44
N GLN A 13 -9.18 14.34 0.40
CA GLN A 13 -9.70 13.55 1.52
C GLN A 13 -9.45 12.04 1.37
N GLN A 14 -8.78 11.57 0.32
CA GLN A 14 -8.48 10.15 0.17
C GLN A 14 -7.39 9.69 1.15
N PRO A 15 -7.51 8.47 1.71
CA PRO A 15 -6.53 7.98 2.67
C PRO A 15 -5.19 7.64 2.03
N ILE A 16 -4.12 7.69 2.82
CA ILE A 16 -2.82 7.13 2.48
C ILE A 16 -2.91 5.60 2.60
N GLY A 17 -2.72 4.90 1.49
CA GLY A 17 -2.61 3.44 1.47
C GLY A 17 -1.17 3.00 1.74
N VAL A 18 -0.98 2.11 2.71
CA VAL A 18 0.30 1.44 2.99
C VAL A 18 0.11 -0.05 2.77
N PHE A 19 0.99 -0.67 1.97
CA PHE A 19 1.01 -2.11 1.72
C PHE A 19 2.35 -2.69 2.14
N ASP A 20 2.31 -3.76 2.93
CA ASP A 20 3.51 -4.51 3.32
C ASP A 20 3.18 -6.00 3.46
N SER A 21 4.19 -6.84 3.35
CA SER A 21 4.06 -8.29 3.56
C SER A 21 3.80 -8.68 5.02
N GLY A 22 4.14 -7.86 6.02
CA GLY A 22 4.09 -8.29 7.41
C GLY A 22 3.84 -7.18 8.42
N VAL A 23 4.23 -7.44 9.68
CA VAL A 23 4.12 -6.48 10.79
C VAL A 23 5.24 -5.43 10.76
N GLY A 24 6.32 -5.68 10.01
CA GLY A 24 7.46 -4.77 9.91
C GLY A 24 7.09 -3.39 9.36
N GLY A 25 6.18 -3.34 8.39
CA GLY A 25 5.66 -2.10 7.81
C GLY A 25 4.87 -1.22 8.77
N LEU A 26 4.47 -1.73 9.96
CA LEU A 26 3.85 -0.89 10.99
C LEU A 26 4.81 0.19 11.52
N THR A 27 6.12 -0.05 11.45
CA THR A 27 7.14 0.97 11.80
C THR A 27 7.05 2.19 10.88
N VAL A 28 6.84 1.96 9.58
CA VAL A 28 6.63 3.01 8.60
C VAL A 28 5.26 3.67 8.81
N ALA A 29 4.20 2.89 9.02
CA ALA A 29 2.87 3.43 9.30
C ALA A 29 2.89 4.36 10.55
N GLN A 30 3.61 3.97 11.60
CA GLN A 30 3.79 4.79 12.80
C GLN A 30 4.53 6.10 12.50
N ALA A 31 5.59 6.06 11.69
CA ALA A 31 6.32 7.26 11.29
C ALA A 31 5.49 8.21 10.41
N VAL A 32 4.58 7.66 9.59
CA VAL A 32 3.62 8.44 8.79
C VAL A 32 2.59 9.10 9.69
N MET A 33 1.95 8.36 10.59
CA MET A 33 0.98 8.91 11.54
C MET A 33 1.58 10.03 12.41
N ALA A 34 2.85 9.91 12.81
CA ALA A 34 3.53 10.95 13.59
C ALA A 34 3.77 12.25 12.80
N ARG A 35 4.01 12.16 11.48
CA ARG A 35 4.28 13.33 10.62
C ARG A 35 3.03 13.93 10.02
N LEU A 36 1.99 13.12 9.83
CA LEU A 36 0.72 13.48 9.20
C LEU A 36 -0.44 13.09 10.13
N PRO A 37 -0.57 13.74 11.32
CA PRO A 37 -1.51 13.32 12.36
C PRO A 37 -2.99 13.47 11.97
N HIS A 38 -3.28 14.23 10.91
CA HIS A 38 -4.63 14.48 10.43
C HIS A 38 -5.01 13.62 9.20
N GLU A 39 -4.06 12.85 8.66
CA GLU A 39 -4.33 12.02 7.50
C GLU A 39 -4.92 10.68 7.90
N ARG A 40 -5.87 10.21 7.08
CA ARG A 40 -6.41 8.85 7.22
C ARG A 40 -5.44 7.87 6.61
N LEU A 41 -5.04 6.84 7.36
CA LEU A 41 -4.12 5.80 6.89
C LEU A 41 -4.83 4.44 6.84
N VAL A 42 -4.68 3.73 5.71
CA VAL A 42 -5.15 2.36 5.52
C VAL A 42 -3.95 1.47 5.33
N TYR A 43 -3.75 0.51 6.23
CA TYR A 43 -2.66 -0.47 6.15
C TYR A 43 -3.20 -1.82 5.68
N LEU A 44 -2.65 -2.33 4.57
CA LEU A 44 -2.94 -3.65 4.03
C LEU A 44 -1.72 -4.56 4.25
N GLY A 45 -1.85 -5.50 5.18
CA GLY A 45 -0.84 -6.54 5.39
C GLY A 45 -1.10 -7.75 4.48
N ASP A 46 -0.18 -8.06 3.56
CA ASP A 46 -0.18 -9.31 2.78
C ASP A 46 0.52 -10.44 3.55
N THR A 47 -0.02 -10.75 4.73
CA THR A 47 0.53 -11.73 5.67
C THR A 47 0.44 -13.18 5.15
N ALA A 48 -0.27 -13.42 4.05
CA ALA A 48 -0.39 -14.74 3.42
C ALA A 48 0.81 -15.10 2.52
N ARG A 49 1.73 -14.17 2.23
CA ARG A 49 2.80 -14.34 1.21
C ARG A 49 4.21 -14.04 1.73
N VAL A 50 4.39 -14.08 3.04
CA VAL A 50 5.68 -13.82 3.72
C VAL A 50 6.67 -14.97 3.51
N PRO A 51 8.00 -14.70 3.42
CA PRO A 51 8.63 -13.40 3.23
C PRO A 51 8.83 -13.06 1.75
N TYR A 52 8.72 -11.77 1.40
CA TYR A 52 9.07 -11.27 0.07
C TYR A 52 10.58 -11.28 -0.20
N GLY A 53 11.40 -11.26 0.86
CA GLY A 53 12.86 -11.18 0.74
C GLY A 53 13.51 -12.34 -0.03
N THR A 54 12.86 -13.51 -0.10
CA THR A 54 13.35 -14.67 -0.85
C THR A 54 12.72 -14.82 -2.23
N ARG A 55 11.83 -13.90 -2.63
CA ARG A 55 11.05 -13.99 -3.88
C ARG A 55 11.74 -13.22 -5.00
N SER A 56 11.56 -13.69 -6.23
CA SER A 56 12.08 -13.00 -7.41
C SER A 56 11.45 -11.60 -7.56
N GLN A 57 12.19 -10.67 -8.15
CA GLN A 57 11.69 -9.32 -8.46
C GLN A 57 10.38 -9.34 -9.25
N SER A 58 10.23 -10.28 -10.20
CA SER A 58 8.99 -10.49 -10.95
C SER A 58 7.80 -10.89 -10.08
N THR A 59 8.05 -11.69 -9.04
CA THR A 59 7.03 -12.13 -8.08
C THR A 59 6.59 -10.97 -7.21
N VAL A 60 7.53 -10.17 -6.69
CA VAL A 60 7.23 -8.98 -5.87
C VAL A 60 6.45 -7.94 -6.67
N LEU A 61 6.88 -7.65 -7.91
CA LEU A 61 6.16 -6.73 -8.80
C LEU A 61 4.72 -7.16 -9.09
N ARG A 62 4.48 -8.48 -9.19
CA ARG A 62 3.13 -9.01 -9.39
C ARG A 62 2.23 -8.78 -8.17
N TYR A 63 2.78 -8.82 -6.96
CA TYR A 63 2.02 -8.54 -5.73
C TYR A 63 1.71 -7.05 -5.56
N SER A 64 2.56 -6.16 -6.08
CA SER A 64 2.38 -4.70 -5.96
C SER A 64 1.46 -4.06 -6.99
N ARG A 65 0.99 -4.81 -8.00
CA ARG A 65 0.23 -4.30 -9.15
C ARG A 65 -1.30 -4.52 -9.08
N ASN A 66 -1.87 -4.69 -7.88
CA ASN A 66 -3.32 -4.81 -7.70
C ASN A 66 -4.10 -3.71 -8.43
#